data_AF-A0A6J3M8H5-F1
#
_entry.id   AF-A0A6J3M8H5-F1
#
_cell.length_a   1.000
_cell.length_b   1.000
_cell.length_c   1.000
_cell.angle_alpha   90.00
_cell.angle_beta   90.00
_cell.angle_gamma   90.00
#
_symmetry.space_group_name_H-M   'P 1'
#
loop_
_entity.id
_entity.type
_entity.pdbx_description
1 polymer ?
#
loop_
_entity_poly.entity_id
_entity_poly.type
_entity_poly.pdbx_seq_one_letter_code
_entity_poly.pdbx_strand_id
1 'polypeptide(L)' 'MRVDNLCRSKRYSEYFDPCQDAANRSLKCLRRNGGDRLMCQDYFDAYKACKKQWMDEMKEQKRREGKGWFG' A
#
# COMPACT_ATOMS: atom_id res chain seq x y z
N MET A 1 5.42 -25.02 31.02
CA MET A 1 4.62 -24.93 29.77
C MET A 1 5.46 -24.18 28.75
N ARG A 2 5.91 -24.82 27.66
CA ARG A 2 6.61 -24.12 26.57
C ARG A 2 5.55 -23.55 25.65
N VAL A 3 5.52 -22.24 25.49
CA VAL A 3 4.74 -21.59 24.43
C VAL A 3 5.54 -21.76 23.16
N ASP A 4 5.16 -22.74 22.34
CA ASP A 4 5.76 -22.98 21.05
C ASP A 4 5.52 -21.76 20.15
N ASN A 5 6.61 -21.01 19.93
CA ASN A 5 6.72 -19.84 19.07
C ASN A 5 6.57 -20.22 17.58
N LEU A 6 5.37 -20.60 17.17
CA LEU A 6 5.02 -20.80 15.76
C LEU A 6 4.74 -19.47 15.03
N CYS A 7 5.56 -18.44 15.26
CA CYS A 7 5.66 -17.27 14.39
C CYS A 7 6.88 -17.37 13.45
N ARG A 8 7.53 -18.53 13.40
CA ARG A 8 8.57 -18.83 12.42
C ARG A 8 7.87 -19.21 11.11
N SER A 9 8.01 -18.38 10.06
CA SER A 9 7.87 -18.71 8.63
C SER A 9 6.69 -18.18 7.79
N LYS A 10 5.88 -17.23 8.24
CA LYS A 10 5.21 -16.37 7.24
C LYS A 10 6.11 -15.17 7.04
N ARG A 11 6.97 -15.20 6.01
CA ARG A 11 7.55 -13.96 5.48
C ARG A 11 6.35 -13.04 5.28
N TYR A 12 6.24 -12.01 6.12
CA TYR A 12 5.18 -11.01 6.00
C TYR A 12 5.22 -10.59 4.55
N SER A 13 4.14 -10.84 3.80
CA SER A 13 4.10 -10.72 2.35
C SER A 13 4.89 -9.47 1.94
N GLU A 14 6.01 -9.69 1.26
CA GLU A 14 7.01 -8.68 0.86
C GLU A 14 6.47 -7.76 -0.25
N TYR A 15 5.15 -7.61 -0.31
CA TYR A 15 4.47 -6.65 -1.12
C TYR A 15 4.38 -5.35 -0.32
N PHE A 16 5.49 -4.62 -0.32
CA PHE A 16 5.54 -3.28 0.25
C PHE A 16 4.59 -2.39 -0.56
N ASP A 17 3.42 -2.06 0.00
CA ASP A 17 2.55 -1.03 -0.56
C ASP A 17 3.24 0.31 -0.30
N PRO A 18 3.78 1.01 -1.32
CA PRO A 18 4.42 2.30 -1.12
C PRO A 18 3.44 3.37 -0.58
N CYS A 19 2.13 3.10 -0.67
CA CYS A 19 1.07 3.96 -0.18
C CYS A 19 0.62 3.63 1.25
N GLN A 20 1.31 2.72 1.96
CA GLN A 20 0.98 2.33 3.33
C GLN A 20 0.94 3.53 4.30
N ASP A 21 1.82 4.53 4.13
CA ASP A 21 1.79 5.73 4.98
C ASP A 21 0.51 6.56 4.75
N ALA A 22 0.11 6.74 3.49
CA ALA A 22 -1.14 7.44 3.15
C ALA A 22 -2.37 6.70 3.70
N ALA A 23 -2.38 5.36 3.63
CA ALA A 23 -3.41 4.53 4.25
C ALA A 23 -3.44 4.68 5.78
N ASN A 24 -2.27 4.67 6.43
CA ASN A 24 -2.18 4.88 7.87
C ASN A 24 -2.70 6.26 8.31
N ARG A 25 -2.48 7.30 7.49
CA ARG A 25 -3.00 8.65 7.76
C ARG A 25 -4.53 8.71 7.66
N SER A 26 -5.12 8.09 6.64
CA SER A 26 -6.59 8.06 6.50
C SER A 26 -7.25 7.28 7.64
N LEU A 27 -6.66 6.16 8.06
CA LEU A 27 -7.11 5.39 9.23
C LEU A 27 -6.95 6.16 10.55
N LYS A 28 -5.89 6.97 10.70
CA LYS A 28 -5.73 7.87 11.85
C LYS A 28 -6.81 8.95 11.88
N CYS A 29 -7.18 9.50 10.73
CA CYS A 29 -8.27 10.48 10.63
C CYS A 29 -9.62 9.86 11.05
N LEU A 30 -9.95 8.67 10.54
CA LEU A 30 -11.17 7.97 10.91
C LEU A 30 -11.25 7.69 12.42
N ARG A 31 -10.15 7.22 13.04
CA ARG A 31 -10.10 6.98 14.48
C ARG A 31 -10.34 8.23 15.33
N ARG A 32 -9.98 9.42 14.83
CA ARG A 32 -10.14 10.68 15.54
C ARG A 32 -11.52 11.31 15.35
N ASN A 33 -12.16 11.06 14.21
CA ASN A 33 -13.43 11.68 13.83
C ASN A 33 -14.61 10.70 13.89
N GLY A 34 -14.50 9.62 14.70
CA GLY A 34 -15.60 8.66 14.88
C GLY A 34 -15.97 7.86 13.61
N GLY A 35 -15.08 7.81 12.62
CA GLY A 35 -15.33 7.14 11.35
C GLY A 35 -16.00 8.01 10.28
N ASP A 36 -16.11 9.33 10.49
CA ASP A 36 -16.62 10.23 9.46
C ASP A 36 -15.68 10.27 8.23
N ARG A 37 -16.21 9.79 7.11
CA ARG A 37 -15.46 9.66 5.86
C ARG A 37 -15.36 10.99 5.11
N LEU A 38 -16.32 11.89 5.28
CA LEU A 38 -16.34 13.18 4.59
C LEU A 38 -15.20 14.08 5.10
N MET A 39 -14.98 14.06 6.41
CA MET A 39 -13.88 14.78 7.06
C MET A 39 -12.49 14.26 6.66
N CYS A 40 -12.40 13.02 6.20
CA CYS A 40 -11.15 12.35 5.85
C CYS A 40 -10.92 12.22 4.33
N GLN A 41 -11.73 12.90 3.51
CA GLN A 41 -11.72 12.76 2.05
C GLN A 41 -10.35 13.06 1.44
N ASP A 42 -9.68 14.11 1.90
CA ASP A 42 -8.33 14.49 1.45
C ASP A 42 -7.29 13.37 1.68
N TYR A 43 -7.39 12.66 2.80
CA TYR A 43 -6.49 11.53 3.09
C TYR A 43 -6.76 10.34 2.17
N PHE A 44 -8.02 10.11 1.81
CA PHE A 44 -8.38 9.07 0.84
C PHE A 44 -7.91 9.44 -0.57
N ASP A 45 -8.00 10.70 -0.95
CA ASP A 45 -7.57 11.16 -2.26
C ASP A 45 -6.05 11.13 -2.38
N ALA A 46 -5.31 11.44 -1.31
CA ALA A 46 -3.86 11.22 -1.24
C ALA A 46 -3.50 9.74 -1.43
N TYR A 47 -4.22 8.80 -0.80
CA TYR A 47 -3.99 7.37 -0.99
C TYR A 47 -4.28 6.93 -2.44
N LYS A 48 -5.39 7.39 -3.03
CA LYS A 48 -5.73 7.09 -4.44
C LYS A 48 -4.68 7.64 -5.40
N ALA A 49 -4.19 8.86 -5.17
CA ALA A 49 -3.17 9.48 -5.99
C ALA A 49 -1.86 8.68 -5.96
N CYS A 50 -1.41 8.29 -4.77
CA CYS A 50 -0.24 7.43 -4.62
C CYS A 50 -0.41 6.10 -5.35
N LYS A 51 -1.55 5.43 -5.16
CA LYS A 51 -1.80 4.13 -5.78
C LYS A 51 -1.86 4.23 -7.30
N LYS A 52 -2.41 5.33 -7.83
CA LYS A 52 -2.43 5.59 -9.27
C LYS A 52 -1.02 5.72 -9.83
N GLN A 53 -0.18 6.56 -9.21
CA GLN A 53 1.21 6.74 -9.63
C GLN A 53 1.98 5.42 -9.63
N TRP A 54 1.84 4.64 -8.56
CA TRP A 54 2.51 3.34 -8.47
C TRP A 54 2.07 2.35 -9.55
N MET A 55 0.77 2.30 -9.87
CA MET A 55 0.28 1.44 -10.95
C MET A 55 0.78 1.91 -12.32
N ASP A 56 0.90 3.23 -12.53
CA ASP A 56 1.47 3.81 -13.74
C ASP A 56 2.96 3.49 -13.88
N GLU A 57 3.74 3.63 -12.80
CA GLU A 57 5.15 3.23 -12.73
C GLU A 57 5.33 1.74 -13.01
N MET A 58 4.53 0.87 -12.40
CA MET A 58 4.58 -0.58 -12.63
C MET A 58 4.26 -0.94 -14.07
N LYS A 59 3.31 -0.23 -14.70
CA LYS A 59 3.00 -0.39 -16.12
C LYS A 59 4.16 0.06 -17.00
N GLU A 60 4.86 1.12 -16.63
CA GLU A 60 6.05 1.59 -17.32
C GLU A 60 7.23 0.62 -17.17
N GLN A 61 7.51 0.13 -15.96
CA GLN A 61 8.54 -0.87 -15.71
C GLN A 61 8.30 -2.12 -16.57
N LYS A 62 7.08 -2.66 -16.56
CA LYS A 62 6.70 -3.79 -17.42
C LYS A 62 6.91 -3.51 -18.91
N ARG A 63 6.63 -2.28 -19.38
CA ARG A 63 6.91 -1.88 -20.77
C ARG A 63 8.39 -1.79 -21.08
N ARG A 64 9.22 -1.35 -20.13
CA ARG A 64 10.68 -1.27 -20.29
C ARG A 64 11.31 -2.65 -20.28
N GLU A 65 10.92 -3.51 -19.34
CA GLU A 65 11.35 -4.91 -19.26
C GLU A 65 10.93 -5.72 -20.49
N GLY A 66 9.68 -5.55 -20.95
CA GLY A 66 9.17 -6.23 -22.15
C GLY A 66 9.88 -5.83 -23.46
N LYS A 67 10.55 -4.66 -23.51
CA LYS A 67 11.39 -4.26 -24.64
C LYS A 67 12.75 -4.93 -24.67
N GLY A 68 13.24 -5.46 -23.54
CA GLY A 68 14.53 -6.15 -23.46
C GLY A 68 14.52 -7.58 -23.98
N TRP A 69 13.35 -8.18 -24.19
CA TRP A 69 13.21 -9.57 -24.65
C TRP A 69 13.05 -9.73 -26.16
N PHE A 70 12.65 -8.67 -26.87
CA PHE A 70 12.41 -8.68 -28.32
C PHE A 70 13.44 -7.84 -29.12
N GLY A 71 14.64 -7.67 -28.57
CA GLY A 71 15.79 -7.03 -29.23
C GLY A 71 16.90 -8.03 -29.50
#